data_AF-A0A179FRU0-F1
#
_entry.id   AF-A0A179FRU0-F1
#
_cell.length_a   1.000
_cell.length_b   1.000
_cell.length_c   1.000
_cell.angle_alpha   90.00
_cell.angle_beta   90.00
_cell.angle_gamma   90.00
#
_symmetry.space_group_name_H-M   'P 1'
#
loop_
_entity.id
_entity.type
_entity.pdbx_description
1 polymer ?
#
loop_
_entity_poly.entity_id
_entity_poly.type
_entity_poly.pdbx_seq_one_letter_code
_entity_poly.pdbx_strand_id
1 'polypeptide(L)'
;MATQDNHVVGIGAEPKLLGSFDLVWKYLGQLDESNKEAPSRPTVPHLGMESEGSILLYSTSDRNVTLRPDKTVIKSGKTISLEEAEALQVAAQAGLLVPRILTTDSQPGGINVLQMSHVDGQPLSEVWSTMTPRQKRCIALQLREILTNMRSLQAPTRLVGACSGGQFRDTRLCHSHYFPSLVNEDEFNRYLILSLSHVTPRPVRDAFARQQRNNHRIVFTHGDLSPRNIIVSNDRIVGIVDWEEAGWFPEYWEYVKFFLRTGAEDGDWPSYAYDIFPDAYHDQLVLYFSILQWQSP
;
A
#
# COMPACT_ATOMS: atom_id res chain seq x y z
N MET A 1 -49.48 58.44 -13.58
CA MET A 1 -48.06 58.66 -13.99
C MET A 1 -47.16 58.36 -12.81
N ALA A 2 -46.16 57.51 -12.85
CA ALA A 2 -45.80 56.41 -13.75
C ALA A 2 -44.84 55.57 -12.89
N THR A 3 -45.19 54.30 -12.70
CA THR A 3 -44.30 53.26 -12.17
C THR A 3 -43.17 53.03 -13.17
N GLN A 4 -41.92 52.97 -12.71
CA GLN A 4 -40.82 52.44 -13.49
C GLN A 4 -40.11 51.34 -12.71
N ASP A 5 -40.27 50.15 -13.26
CA ASP A 5 -39.56 48.93 -12.98
C ASP A 5 -38.05 49.09 -13.21
N ASN A 6 -37.26 48.50 -12.33
CA ASN A 6 -35.90 48.08 -12.67
C ASN A 6 -35.71 46.64 -12.20
N HIS A 7 -35.83 45.72 -13.16
CA HIS A 7 -35.31 44.37 -13.09
C HIS A 7 -33.78 44.43 -13.08
N VAL A 8 -33.14 43.88 -12.05
CA VAL A 8 -31.78 43.36 -12.17
C VAL A 8 -31.73 41.93 -11.61
N VAL A 9 -31.50 41.05 -12.57
CA VAL A 9 -31.17 39.63 -12.57
C VAL A 9 -30.31 39.19 -11.37
N GLY A 10 -30.74 38.11 -10.72
CA GLY A 10 -29.94 37.39 -9.73
C GLY A 10 -28.72 36.73 -10.36
N ILE A 11 -27.57 36.97 -9.74
CA ILE A 11 -26.29 36.31 -10.00
C ILE A 11 -25.96 35.68 -8.64
N GLY A 12 -26.16 34.38 -8.45
CA GLY A 12 -25.29 33.35 -9.00
C GLY A 12 -24.37 32.92 -7.85
N ALA A 13 -24.60 31.71 -7.34
CA ALA A 13 -23.98 31.16 -6.14
C ALA A 13 -22.45 31.37 -6.07
N GLU A 14 -21.95 31.65 -4.87
CA GLU A 14 -20.53 31.60 -4.55
C GLU A 14 -19.89 30.30 -5.06
N PRO A 15 -18.72 30.34 -5.71
CA PRO A 15 -18.02 29.12 -6.08
C PRO A 15 -17.53 28.44 -4.80
N LYS A 16 -18.17 27.32 -4.44
CA LYS A 16 -17.63 26.39 -3.44
C LYS A 16 -16.25 25.95 -3.89
N LEU A 17 -15.22 26.41 -3.18
CA LEU A 17 -13.89 25.83 -3.23
C LEU A 17 -14.02 24.36 -2.79
N LEU A 18 -13.99 23.44 -3.75
CA LEU A 18 -13.88 22.01 -3.50
C LEU A 18 -12.55 21.79 -2.76
N GLY A 19 -12.64 21.25 -1.54
CA GLY A 19 -11.47 20.92 -0.75
C GLY A 19 -10.66 19.81 -1.44
N SER A 20 -9.36 19.73 -1.14
CA SER A 20 -8.45 18.69 -1.65
C SER A 20 -8.98 17.25 -1.49
N PHE A 21 -9.92 17.03 -0.56
CA PHE A 21 -10.59 15.75 -0.33
C PHE A 21 -11.67 15.42 -1.38
N ASP A 22 -12.39 16.41 -1.91
CA ASP A 22 -13.46 16.18 -2.90
C ASP A 22 -12.89 15.81 -4.29
N LEU A 23 -11.67 16.27 -4.61
CA LEU A 23 -10.96 15.91 -5.84
C LEU A 23 -10.52 14.44 -5.85
N VAL A 24 -10.08 13.90 -4.71
CA VAL A 24 -9.72 12.48 -4.55
C VAL A 24 -10.94 11.59 -4.77
N TRP A 25 -12.09 11.96 -4.20
CA TRP A 25 -13.34 11.23 -4.41
C TRP A 25 -13.91 11.38 -5.82
N LYS A 26 -13.73 12.53 -6.46
CA LYS A 26 -14.14 12.73 -7.86
C LYS A 26 -13.32 11.86 -8.83
N TYR A 27 -12.06 11.58 -8.52
CA TYR A 27 -11.22 10.67 -9.32
C TYR A 27 -11.56 9.20 -9.08
N LEU A 28 -11.91 8.82 -7.84
CA LEU A 28 -12.33 7.45 -7.51
C LEU A 28 -13.78 7.14 -7.94
N GLY A 29 -14.66 8.13 -7.96
CA GLY A 29 -16.07 8.01 -8.36
C GLY A 29 -16.34 8.14 -9.85
N GLN A 30 -15.29 8.25 -10.69
CA GLN A 30 -15.40 8.28 -12.17
C GLN A 30 -14.94 6.98 -12.83
N LEU A 31 -14.71 5.91 -12.06
CA LEU A 31 -14.57 4.58 -12.62
C LEU A 31 -15.95 4.08 -13.05
N ASP A 32 -16.13 4.14 -14.36
CA ASP A 32 -17.31 3.76 -15.15
C ASP A 32 -17.90 2.40 -14.72
N GLU A 33 -19.19 2.39 -14.39
CA GLU A 33 -19.99 1.17 -14.16
C GLU A 33 -20.32 0.42 -15.46
N SER A 34 -19.78 0.80 -16.62
CA SER A 34 -19.95 0.05 -17.87
C SER A 34 -18.74 -0.82 -18.22
N ASN A 35 -18.51 -1.89 -17.47
CA ASN A 35 -18.00 -3.15 -18.05
C ASN A 35 -18.24 -4.36 -17.13
N LYS A 36 -19.51 -4.73 -16.93
CA LYS A 36 -19.87 -6.06 -16.43
C LYS A 36 -19.98 -7.03 -17.60
N GLU A 37 -18.84 -7.45 -18.14
CA GLU A 37 -18.74 -8.75 -18.81
C GLU A 37 -17.66 -9.56 -18.12
N ALA A 38 -18.06 -10.71 -17.58
CA ALA A 38 -17.13 -11.67 -17.01
C ALA A 38 -16.19 -12.16 -18.13
N PRO A 39 -14.86 -11.97 -18.04
CA PRO A 39 -13.97 -12.52 -19.04
C PRO A 39 -14.02 -14.05 -18.96
N SER A 40 -14.42 -14.67 -20.06
CA SER A 40 -14.31 -16.12 -20.27
C SER A 40 -12.88 -16.57 -19.98
N ARG A 41 -12.75 -17.65 -19.18
CA ARG A 41 -11.47 -18.29 -18.81
C ARG A 41 -10.52 -18.38 -20.01
N PRO A 42 -9.36 -17.69 -19.98
CA PRO A 42 -8.29 -18.01 -20.91
C PRO A 42 -7.63 -19.32 -20.46
N THR A 43 -7.69 -20.34 -21.32
CA THR A 43 -6.87 -21.55 -21.19
C THR A 43 -5.41 -21.18 -21.46
N VAL A 44 -4.61 -21.09 -20.40
CA VAL A 44 -3.15 -20.90 -20.49
C VAL A 44 -2.48 -22.29 -20.49
N PRO A 45 -1.45 -22.54 -21.32
CA PRO A 45 -0.76 -23.83 -21.36
C PRO A 45 -0.06 -24.12 -20.04
N HIS A 46 -0.33 -25.31 -19.49
CA HIS A 46 0.22 -25.85 -18.25
C HIS A 46 1.76 -25.81 -18.21
N LEU A 47 2.31 -25.10 -17.22
CA LEU A 47 3.64 -25.37 -16.68
C LEU A 47 3.56 -25.41 -15.16
N GLY A 48 3.73 -26.62 -14.61
CA GLY A 48 3.66 -26.95 -13.20
C GLY A 48 2.45 -27.83 -12.90
N MET A 49 2.67 -29.09 -12.53
CA MET A 49 1.64 -29.97 -11.99
C MET A 49 0.93 -29.26 -10.84
N GLU A 50 -0.31 -28.80 -11.05
CA GLU A 50 -1.19 -28.46 -9.94
C GLU A 50 -1.38 -29.75 -9.13
N SER A 51 -0.75 -29.82 -7.96
CA SER A 51 -0.98 -30.94 -7.05
C SER A 51 -2.48 -30.97 -6.72
N GLU A 52 -3.10 -32.13 -6.88
CA GLU A 52 -4.51 -32.37 -6.59
C GLU A 52 -4.89 -31.75 -5.23
N GLY A 53 -5.91 -30.86 -5.22
CA GLY A 53 -6.36 -30.15 -4.01
C GLY A 53 -5.73 -28.77 -3.75
N SER A 54 -4.92 -28.23 -4.65
CA SER A 54 -4.40 -26.86 -4.51
C SER A 54 -5.49 -25.82 -4.82
N ILE A 55 -5.51 -24.71 -4.07
CA ILE A 55 -6.46 -23.60 -4.21
C ILE A 55 -5.73 -22.39 -4.79
N LEU A 56 -6.22 -21.85 -5.91
CA LEU A 56 -5.73 -20.59 -6.45
C LEU A 56 -6.27 -19.43 -5.61
N LEU A 57 -5.37 -18.71 -4.92
CA LEU A 57 -5.72 -17.56 -4.10
C LEU A 57 -5.76 -16.27 -4.93
N TYR A 58 -4.82 -16.12 -5.88
CA TYR A 58 -4.70 -14.94 -6.73
C TYR A 58 -3.97 -15.28 -8.03
N SER A 59 -4.34 -14.62 -9.13
CA SER A 59 -3.67 -14.80 -10.43
C SER A 59 -3.78 -13.56 -11.29
N THR A 60 -2.68 -13.24 -11.97
CA THR A 60 -2.55 -12.28 -13.06
C THR A 60 -1.76 -12.93 -14.21
N SER A 61 -1.58 -12.23 -15.32
CA SER A 61 -0.80 -12.74 -16.45
C SER A 61 0.68 -13.03 -16.12
N ASP A 62 1.20 -12.44 -15.06
CA ASP A 62 2.61 -12.44 -14.68
C ASP A 62 2.89 -13.03 -13.28
N ARG A 63 1.86 -13.39 -12.52
CA ARG A 63 1.96 -13.90 -11.15
C ARG A 63 0.80 -14.84 -10.81
N ASN A 64 1.09 -15.88 -10.04
CA ASN A 64 0.12 -16.76 -9.41
C ASN A 64 0.43 -16.91 -7.93
N VAL A 65 -0.61 -17.03 -7.12
CA VAL A 65 -0.53 -17.36 -5.69
C VAL A 65 -1.45 -18.54 -5.42
N THR A 66 -0.87 -19.64 -4.96
CA THR A 66 -1.59 -20.90 -4.76
C THR A 66 -1.36 -21.42 -3.34
N LEU A 67 -2.42 -21.88 -2.68
CA LEU A 67 -2.38 -22.60 -1.42
C LEU A 67 -2.43 -24.11 -1.69
N ARG A 68 -1.43 -24.85 -1.21
CA ARG A 68 -1.37 -26.31 -1.32
C ARG A 68 -2.06 -26.99 -0.13
N PRO A 69 -2.48 -28.27 -0.27
CA PRO A 69 -3.11 -29.03 0.82
C PRO A 69 -2.27 -29.12 2.10
N ASP A 70 -0.95 -29.08 1.98
CA ASP A 70 0.01 -29.11 3.08
C ASP A 70 0.19 -27.75 3.79
N LYS A 71 -0.69 -26.78 3.52
CA LYS A 71 -0.64 -25.41 4.06
C LYS A 71 0.58 -24.61 3.61
N THR A 72 1.15 -24.95 2.45
CA THR A 72 2.17 -24.12 1.78
C THR A 72 1.51 -23.12 0.84
N VAL A 73 1.84 -21.84 0.98
CA VAL A 73 1.52 -20.80 0.00
C VAL A 73 2.70 -20.66 -0.96
N ILE A 74 2.43 -20.73 -2.26
CA ILE A 74 3.40 -20.55 -3.33
C ILE A 74 3.03 -19.30 -4.11
N LYS A 75 3.89 -18.29 -4.08
CA LYS A 75 3.86 -17.16 -5.01
C LYS A 75 4.84 -17.45 -6.15
N SER A 76 4.40 -17.45 -7.40
CA SER A 76 5.26 -17.69 -8.57
C SER A 76 4.96 -16.72 -9.71
N GLY A 77 5.99 -16.22 -10.40
CA GLY A 77 5.78 -15.26 -11.47
C GLY A 77 7.01 -14.44 -11.84
N LYS A 78 6.89 -13.67 -12.93
CA LYS A 78 7.96 -12.75 -13.39
C LYS A 78 8.08 -11.50 -12.52
N THR A 79 7.00 -11.13 -11.85
CA THR A 79 6.93 -9.95 -10.96
C THR A 79 6.99 -10.30 -9.48
N ILE A 80 7.23 -11.58 -9.15
CA ILE A 80 7.50 -11.99 -7.76
C ILE A 80 8.88 -11.46 -7.37
N SER A 81 8.89 -10.59 -6.36
CA SER A 81 10.12 -10.04 -5.80
C SER A 81 10.66 -10.97 -4.72
N LEU A 82 11.95 -11.31 -4.80
CA LEU A 82 12.63 -12.01 -3.70
C LEU A 82 12.90 -11.08 -2.51
N GLU A 83 12.72 -9.76 -2.66
CA GLU A 83 12.78 -8.81 -1.55
C GLU A 83 11.70 -9.06 -0.49
N GLU A 84 10.57 -9.68 -0.88
CA GLU A 84 9.55 -10.10 0.08
C GLU A 84 10.12 -11.13 1.07
N ALA A 85 10.98 -12.04 0.60
CA ALA A 85 11.62 -13.03 1.47
C ALA A 85 12.56 -12.35 2.46
N GLU A 86 13.35 -11.38 2.02
CA GLU A 86 14.27 -10.63 2.89
C GLU A 86 13.50 -9.82 3.95
N ALA A 87 12.41 -9.16 3.56
CA ALA A 87 11.54 -8.45 4.51
C ALA A 87 10.87 -9.40 5.52
N LEU A 88 10.40 -10.57 5.08
CA LEU A 88 9.85 -11.60 5.96
C LEU A 88 10.89 -12.10 6.96
N GLN A 89 12.17 -12.24 6.57
CA GLN A 89 13.24 -12.62 7.50
C GLN A 89 13.45 -11.55 8.59
N VAL A 90 13.54 -10.28 8.20
CA VAL A 90 13.67 -9.16 9.14
C VAL A 90 12.50 -9.12 10.10
N ALA A 91 11.27 -9.25 9.59
CA ALA A 91 10.05 -9.26 10.39
C ALA A 91 10.00 -10.46 11.37
N ALA A 92 10.37 -11.65 10.92
CA ALA A 92 10.41 -12.84 11.76
C ALA A 92 11.46 -12.75 12.88
N GLN A 93 12.65 -12.22 12.57
CA GLN A 93 13.71 -11.98 13.57
C GLN A 93 13.29 -10.96 14.63
N ALA A 94 12.42 -10.02 14.26
CA ALA A 94 11.80 -9.06 15.16
C ALA A 94 10.66 -9.65 16.01
N GLY A 95 10.32 -10.93 15.85
CA GLY A 95 9.24 -11.59 16.57
C GLY A 95 7.84 -11.20 16.08
N LEU A 96 7.73 -10.64 14.86
CA LEU A 96 6.44 -10.31 14.28
C LEU A 96 5.72 -11.58 13.80
N LEU A 97 4.39 -11.52 13.82
CA LEU A 97 3.53 -12.59 13.32
C LEU A 97 3.51 -12.51 11.79
N VAL A 98 4.35 -13.29 11.13
CA VAL A 98 4.49 -13.32 9.67
C VAL A 98 4.56 -14.75 9.14
N PRO A 99 4.25 -14.98 7.85
CA PRO A 99 4.53 -16.26 7.20
C PRO A 99 5.98 -16.69 7.38
N ARG A 100 6.20 -17.95 7.77
CA ARG A 100 7.54 -18.54 7.78
C ARG A 100 7.95 -18.89 6.35
N ILE A 101 9.08 -18.36 5.93
CA ILE A 101 9.69 -18.71 4.64
C ILE A 101 10.10 -20.18 4.67
N LEU A 102 9.74 -20.91 3.64
CA LEU A 102 10.14 -22.31 3.44
C LEU A 102 11.29 -22.39 2.45
N THR A 103 11.11 -21.80 1.27
CA THR A 103 12.13 -21.76 0.21
C THR A 103 11.91 -20.56 -0.73
N THR A 104 12.99 -20.15 -1.38
CA THR A 104 12.99 -19.22 -2.52
C THR A 104 13.72 -19.88 -3.69
N ASP A 105 13.22 -19.68 -4.91
CA ASP A 105 13.84 -20.22 -6.12
C ASP A 105 13.74 -19.21 -7.27
N SER A 106 14.75 -19.20 -8.14
CA SER A 106 14.78 -18.42 -9.38
C SER A 106 14.95 -19.38 -10.54
N GLN A 107 13.89 -19.51 -11.34
CA GLN A 107 13.81 -20.47 -12.44
C GLN A 107 14.22 -19.83 -13.77
N PRO A 108 14.64 -20.64 -14.76
CA PRO A 108 14.88 -20.16 -16.11
C PRO A 108 13.69 -19.37 -16.68
N GLY A 109 13.97 -18.30 -17.42
CA GLY A 109 12.94 -17.40 -17.97
C GLY A 109 12.50 -16.27 -17.03
N GLY A 110 13.22 -16.07 -15.92
CA GLY A 110 13.01 -14.96 -14.98
C GLY A 110 11.79 -15.15 -14.08
N ILE A 111 11.40 -16.40 -13.81
CA ILE A 111 10.30 -16.72 -12.90
C ILE A 111 10.88 -16.89 -11.51
N ASN A 112 10.44 -16.06 -10.57
CA ASN A 112 10.76 -16.24 -9.17
C ASN A 112 9.64 -17.01 -8.48
N VAL A 113 10.02 -17.82 -7.50
CA VAL A 113 9.10 -18.59 -6.67
C VAL A 113 9.45 -18.34 -5.21
N LEU A 114 8.45 -17.97 -4.41
CA LEU A 114 8.52 -17.83 -2.97
C LEU A 114 7.52 -18.80 -2.33
N GLN A 115 8.02 -19.71 -1.52
CA GLN A 115 7.21 -20.64 -0.72
C GLN A 115 7.24 -20.23 0.74
N MET A 116 6.07 -20.13 1.35
CA MET A 116 5.90 -19.72 2.74
C MET A 116 4.77 -20.51 3.41
N SER A 117 4.76 -20.54 4.74
CA SER A 117 3.66 -21.13 5.49
C SER A 117 2.38 -20.31 5.34
N HIS A 118 1.23 -20.97 5.22
CA HIS A 118 -0.07 -20.35 5.37
C HIS A 118 -0.27 -19.83 6.80
N VAL A 119 -0.88 -18.65 6.95
CA VAL A 119 -1.34 -18.11 8.24
C VAL A 119 -2.81 -18.44 8.39
N ASP A 120 -3.16 -19.28 9.36
CA ASP A 120 -4.56 -19.67 9.59
C ASP A 120 -5.35 -18.53 10.23
N GLY A 121 -6.44 -18.11 9.57
CA GLY A 121 -7.35 -17.06 10.02
C GLY A 121 -8.16 -16.51 8.86
N GLN A 122 -8.79 -15.37 9.06
CA GLN A 122 -9.52 -14.64 8.02
C GLN A 122 -8.86 -13.29 7.76
N PRO A 123 -8.79 -12.82 6.50
CA PRO A 123 -8.40 -11.45 6.21
C PRO A 123 -9.31 -10.46 6.95
N LEU A 124 -8.74 -9.40 7.52
CA LEU A 124 -9.49 -8.38 8.26
C LEU A 124 -10.53 -7.72 7.36
N SER A 125 -10.21 -7.54 6.07
CA SER A 125 -11.14 -7.02 5.05
C SER A 125 -12.46 -7.79 4.97
N GLU A 126 -12.47 -9.09 5.25
CA GLU A 126 -13.69 -9.92 5.17
C GLU A 126 -14.61 -9.75 6.39
N VAL A 127 -14.04 -9.39 7.54
CA VAL A 127 -14.78 -9.34 8.82
C VAL A 127 -14.97 -7.93 9.36
N TRP A 128 -14.19 -6.94 8.89
CA TRP A 128 -14.15 -5.57 9.40
C TRP A 128 -15.53 -4.92 9.44
N SER A 129 -16.32 -5.05 8.38
CA SER A 129 -17.66 -4.44 8.27
C SER A 129 -18.65 -4.96 9.33
N THR A 130 -18.43 -6.18 9.84
CA THR A 130 -19.29 -6.83 10.83
C THR A 130 -18.80 -6.65 12.28
N MET A 131 -17.57 -6.16 12.46
CA MET A 131 -16.99 -5.93 13.79
C MET A 131 -17.65 -4.75 14.49
N THR A 132 -17.82 -4.88 15.81
CA THR A 132 -18.23 -3.76 16.67
C THR A 132 -17.13 -2.70 16.77
N PRO A 133 -17.46 -1.44 17.10
CA PRO A 133 -16.44 -0.39 17.31
C PRO A 133 -15.37 -0.77 18.35
N ARG A 134 -15.75 -1.54 19.37
CA ARG A 134 -14.82 -2.03 20.40
C ARG A 134 -13.81 -3.03 19.82
N GLN A 135 -14.26 -3.95 18.96
CA GLN A 135 -13.39 -4.93 18.31
C GLN A 135 -12.45 -4.25 17.32
N LYS A 136 -12.97 -3.33 16.49
CA LYS A 136 -12.17 -2.51 15.57
C LYS A 136 -11.06 -1.75 16.30
N ARG A 137 -11.40 -1.10 17.42
CA ARG A 137 -10.42 -0.42 18.27
C ARG A 137 -9.40 -1.38 18.87
N CYS A 138 -9.81 -2.57 19.29
CA CYS A 138 -8.90 -3.59 19.80
C CYS A 138 -7.87 -4.01 18.74
N ILE A 139 -8.30 -4.23 17.49
CA ILE A 139 -7.42 -4.52 16.36
C ILE A 139 -6.49 -3.34 16.07
N ALA A 140 -7.01 -2.11 16.07
CA ALA A 140 -6.22 -0.91 15.86
C ALA A 140 -5.08 -0.75 16.88
N LEU A 141 -5.36 -1.02 18.16
CA LEU A 141 -4.35 -0.98 19.22
C LEU A 141 -3.31 -2.12 19.10
N GLN A 142 -3.72 -3.31 18.67
CA GLN A 142 -2.76 -4.39 18.36
C GLN A 142 -1.83 -3.99 17.20
N LEU A 143 -2.36 -3.33 16.16
CA LEU A 143 -1.54 -2.80 15.07
C LEU A 143 -0.58 -1.73 15.56
N ARG A 144 -0.98 -0.87 16.49
CA ARG A 144 -0.06 0.11 17.11
C ARG A 144 1.12 -0.58 17.78
N GLU A 145 0.87 -1.64 18.54
CA GLU A 145 1.94 -2.41 19.20
C GLU A 145 2.89 -3.02 18.15
N ILE A 146 2.33 -3.62 17.10
CA ILE A 146 3.11 -4.18 15.99
C ILE A 146 3.95 -3.10 15.29
N LEU A 147 3.36 -1.95 14.93
CA LEU A 147 4.07 -0.84 14.30
C LEU A 147 5.15 -0.26 15.21
N THR A 148 4.89 -0.19 16.51
CA THR A 148 5.89 0.26 17.49
C THR A 148 7.08 -0.69 17.52
N ASN A 149 6.83 -2.01 17.52
CA ASN A 149 7.88 -3.02 17.46
C ASN A 149 8.66 -2.96 16.14
N MET A 150 7.98 -2.84 15.00
CA MET A 150 8.62 -2.66 13.69
C MET A 150 9.55 -1.45 13.68
N ARG A 151 9.08 -0.31 14.18
CA ARG A 151 9.85 0.94 14.24
C ARG A 151 11.00 0.91 15.24
N SER A 152 11.02 -0.04 16.16
CA SER A 152 12.11 -0.21 17.13
C SER A 152 13.35 -0.90 16.53
N LEU A 153 13.21 -1.51 15.36
CA LEU A 153 14.32 -2.19 14.69
C LEU A 153 15.39 -1.20 14.25
N GLN A 154 16.65 -1.58 14.45
CA GLN A 154 17.77 -0.77 14.02
C GLN A 154 17.92 -0.85 12.51
N ALA A 155 17.67 0.28 11.84
CA ALA A 155 17.89 0.39 10.40
C ALA A 155 19.39 0.21 10.06
N PRO A 156 19.71 -0.48 8.95
CA PRO A 156 21.06 -0.53 8.42
C PRO A 156 21.59 0.88 8.15
N THR A 157 22.90 1.05 8.32
CA THR A 157 23.54 2.35 8.06
C THR A 157 23.45 2.66 6.57
N ARG A 158 22.98 3.87 6.24
CA ARG A 158 22.93 4.40 4.87
C ARG A 158 22.05 3.56 3.92
N LEU A 159 20.85 3.19 4.38
CA LEU A 159 19.89 2.44 3.57
C LEU A 159 18.48 3.02 3.70
N VAL A 160 17.86 3.34 2.56
CA VAL A 160 16.43 3.64 2.40
C VAL A 160 15.91 2.85 1.21
N GLY A 161 15.06 1.86 1.42
CA GLY A 161 14.60 0.94 0.38
C GLY A 161 14.51 -0.51 0.87
N ALA A 162 14.79 -1.46 -0.02
CA ALA A 162 14.60 -2.88 0.24
C ALA A 162 15.56 -3.40 1.33
N CYS A 163 15.16 -4.44 2.05
CA CYS A 163 15.93 -4.99 3.17
C CYS A 163 17.31 -5.50 2.76
N SER A 164 17.45 -6.05 1.54
CA SER A 164 18.71 -6.54 1.00
C SER A 164 19.66 -5.44 0.53
N GLY A 165 19.18 -4.20 0.41
CA GLY A 165 19.85 -3.13 -0.33
C GLY A 165 19.64 -3.18 -1.85
N GLY A 166 18.83 -4.13 -2.34
CA GLY A 166 18.44 -4.29 -3.75
C GLY A 166 17.45 -3.24 -4.24
N GLN A 167 16.53 -3.65 -5.12
CA GLN A 167 15.53 -2.76 -5.70
C GLN A 167 14.24 -2.81 -4.89
N PHE A 168 13.74 -1.68 -4.39
CA PHE A 168 12.44 -1.65 -3.72
C PHE A 168 11.30 -1.46 -4.73
N ARG A 169 10.15 -2.03 -4.38
CA ARG A 169 8.88 -1.83 -5.08
C ARG A 169 8.07 -0.77 -4.35
N ASP A 170 7.51 0.17 -5.09
CA ASP A 170 6.60 1.20 -4.58
C ASP A 170 5.41 1.35 -5.52
N THR A 171 4.27 0.77 -5.14
CA THR A 171 3.04 0.89 -5.92
C THR A 171 2.26 2.13 -5.51
N ARG A 172 1.94 2.96 -6.50
CA ARG A 172 1.22 4.22 -6.35
C ARG A 172 0.10 4.30 -7.35
N LEU A 173 -1.11 4.62 -6.88
CA LEU A 173 -2.30 4.66 -7.73
C LEU A 173 -2.34 3.39 -8.60
N CYS A 174 -2.24 3.53 -9.93
CA CYS A 174 -2.30 2.42 -10.88
C CYS A 174 -0.92 1.89 -11.36
N HIS A 175 0.20 2.34 -10.79
CA HIS A 175 1.54 2.01 -11.29
C HIS A 175 2.47 1.48 -10.18
N SER A 176 3.22 0.43 -10.50
CA SER A 176 4.34 -0.01 -9.65
C SER A 176 5.65 0.58 -10.15
N HIS A 177 6.33 1.30 -9.27
CA HIS A 177 7.68 1.79 -9.49
C HIS A 177 8.68 0.82 -8.86
N TYR A 178 9.81 0.64 -9.54
CA TYR A 178 10.92 -0.15 -9.03
C TYR A 178 12.17 0.74 -9.04
N PHE A 179 12.80 0.92 -7.88
CA PHE A 179 13.93 1.85 -7.76
C PHE A 179 15.05 1.24 -6.89
N PRO A 180 16.33 1.43 -7.25
CA PRO A 180 17.44 0.98 -6.41
C PRO A 180 17.33 1.56 -5.00
N SER A 181 17.73 0.80 -3.99
CA SER A 181 17.80 1.33 -2.63
C SER A 181 18.75 2.52 -2.57
N LEU A 182 18.39 3.45 -1.69
CA LEU A 182 18.96 4.77 -1.57
C LEU A 182 19.80 4.87 -0.30
N VAL A 183 20.63 5.90 -0.22
CA VAL A 183 21.57 6.07 0.89
C VAL A 183 20.94 6.77 2.09
N ASN A 184 19.97 7.66 1.86
CA ASN A 184 19.38 8.50 2.90
C ASN A 184 18.04 9.11 2.46
N GLU A 185 17.39 9.82 3.38
CA GLU A 185 16.11 10.48 3.12
C GLU A 185 16.18 11.58 2.05
N ASP A 186 17.31 12.29 1.90
CA ASP A 186 17.47 13.32 0.88
C ASP A 186 17.41 12.72 -0.54
N GLU A 187 18.02 11.55 -0.74
CA GLU A 187 17.87 10.80 -1.99
C GLU A 187 16.44 10.27 -2.19
N PHE A 188 15.77 9.83 -1.11
CA PHE A 188 14.37 9.39 -1.16
C PHE A 188 13.44 10.54 -1.58
N ASN A 189 13.64 11.73 -1.03
CA ASN A 189 12.92 12.92 -1.42
C ASN A 189 13.14 13.26 -2.89
N ARG A 190 14.39 13.17 -3.39
CA ARG A 190 14.67 13.36 -4.83
C ARG A 190 13.96 12.31 -5.68
N TYR A 191 13.92 11.05 -5.25
CA TYR A 191 13.19 10.00 -5.93
C TYR A 191 11.69 10.34 -6.10
N LEU A 192 11.03 10.86 -5.07
CA LEU A 192 9.64 11.31 -5.17
C LEU A 192 9.46 12.46 -6.19
N ILE A 193 10.42 13.38 -6.28
CA ILE A 193 10.38 14.48 -7.27
C ILE A 193 10.69 14.00 -8.69
N LEU A 194 11.60 13.04 -8.85
CA LEU A 194 11.94 12.45 -10.16
C LEU A 194 10.75 11.72 -10.78
N SER A 195 9.86 11.17 -9.95
CA SER A 195 8.64 10.50 -10.43
C SER A 195 7.52 11.43 -10.90
N LEU A 196 7.67 12.75 -10.78
CA LEU A 196 6.71 13.71 -11.33
C LEU A 196 6.72 13.69 -12.86
N SER A 197 5.54 13.83 -13.48
CA SER A 197 5.35 13.90 -14.92
C SER A 197 6.21 14.99 -15.56
N HIS A 198 6.81 14.71 -16.72
CA HIS A 198 7.70 15.63 -17.44
C HIS A 198 7.04 16.99 -17.77
N VAL A 199 5.70 17.04 -17.84
CA VAL A 199 4.94 18.28 -18.06
C VAL A 199 4.68 19.09 -16.78
N THR A 200 5.06 18.58 -15.61
CA THR A 200 4.88 19.28 -14.32
C THR A 200 5.62 20.63 -14.35
N PRO A 201 4.93 21.77 -14.17
CA PRO A 201 5.53 23.10 -14.21
C PRO A 201 6.66 23.26 -13.20
N ARG A 202 7.71 24.00 -13.59
CA ARG A 202 8.87 24.27 -12.72
C ARG A 202 8.50 24.85 -11.35
N PRO A 203 7.57 25.84 -11.22
CA PRO A 203 7.20 26.35 -9.90
C PRO A 203 6.62 25.28 -8.96
N VAL A 204 5.90 24.29 -9.51
CA VAL A 204 5.34 23.17 -8.74
C VAL A 204 6.46 22.23 -8.28
N ARG A 205 7.37 21.86 -9.18
CA ARG A 205 8.55 21.04 -8.84
C ARG A 205 9.39 21.71 -7.74
N ASP A 206 9.66 23.01 -7.88
CA ASP A 206 10.43 23.79 -6.92
C ASP A 206 9.70 23.87 -5.56
N ALA A 207 8.36 23.96 -5.56
CA ALA A 207 7.58 23.96 -4.33
C ALA A 207 7.68 22.63 -3.59
N PHE A 208 7.49 21.51 -4.28
CA PHE A 208 7.63 20.19 -3.68
C PHE A 208 9.05 19.97 -3.14
N ALA A 209 10.09 20.29 -3.90
CA ALA A 209 11.47 20.17 -3.45
C ALA A 209 11.76 20.97 -2.17
N ARG A 210 11.18 22.17 -2.01
CA ARG A 210 11.35 23.00 -0.80
C ARG A 210 10.58 22.49 0.41
N GLN A 211 9.46 21.81 0.22
CA GLN A 211 8.59 21.36 1.31
C GLN A 211 9.02 20.00 1.89
N GLN A 212 9.88 19.25 1.18
CA GLN A 212 10.41 17.99 1.68
C GLN A 212 11.27 18.21 2.93
N ARG A 213 10.94 17.49 4.00
CA ARG A 213 11.78 17.39 5.20
C ARG A 213 12.72 16.21 5.05
N ASN A 214 13.89 16.29 5.70
CA ASN A 214 14.94 15.26 5.64
C ASN A 214 15.46 14.87 7.04
N ASN A 215 14.60 15.02 8.04
CA ASN A 215 14.94 14.81 9.45
C ASN A 215 14.10 13.70 10.10
N HIS A 216 13.49 12.84 9.31
CA HIS A 216 12.72 11.72 9.81
C HIS A 216 13.64 10.55 10.14
N ARG A 217 13.22 9.72 11.10
CA ARG A 217 13.91 8.45 11.33
C ARG A 217 13.64 7.52 10.14
N ILE A 218 14.66 6.74 9.77
CA ILE A 218 14.48 5.60 8.88
C ILE A 218 14.14 4.39 9.72
N VAL A 219 13.02 3.75 9.42
CA VAL A 219 12.43 2.66 10.20
C VAL A 219 11.94 1.55 9.28
N PHE A 220 11.73 0.36 9.82
CA PHE A 220 11.14 -0.74 9.07
C PHE A 220 9.63 -0.49 8.85
N THR A 221 9.18 -0.60 7.61
CA THR A 221 7.78 -0.42 7.19
C THR A 221 7.32 -1.59 6.33
N HIS A 222 6.02 -1.89 6.37
CA HIS A 222 5.34 -2.84 5.51
C HIS A 222 5.03 -2.27 4.11
N GLY A 223 4.63 -1.00 4.03
CA GLY A 223 4.36 -0.31 2.75
C GLY A 223 3.02 -0.64 2.08
N ASP A 224 2.36 -1.73 2.50
CA ASP A 224 1.00 -2.10 2.08
C ASP A 224 0.13 -2.61 3.25
N LEU A 225 0.18 -1.94 4.40
CA LEU A 225 -0.57 -2.35 5.59
C LEU A 225 -2.06 -1.99 5.47
N SER A 226 -2.81 -2.86 4.80
CA SER A 226 -4.24 -2.73 4.51
C SER A 226 -5.04 -3.92 5.10
N PRO A 227 -6.37 -3.80 5.30
CA PRO A 227 -7.17 -4.86 5.90
C PRO A 227 -7.07 -6.23 5.21
N ARG A 228 -6.85 -6.26 3.88
CA ARG A 228 -6.66 -7.51 3.13
C ARG A 228 -5.37 -8.27 3.50
N ASN A 229 -4.37 -7.56 4.04
CA ASN A 229 -3.05 -8.10 4.38
C ASN A 229 -2.90 -8.41 5.88
N ILE A 230 -3.95 -8.21 6.67
CA ILE A 230 -3.98 -8.48 8.11
C ILE A 230 -4.85 -9.71 8.34
N ILE A 231 -4.29 -10.77 8.90
CA ILE A 231 -5.01 -12.00 9.20
C ILE A 231 -5.42 -12.00 10.67
N VAL A 232 -6.70 -12.25 10.92
CA VAL A 232 -7.29 -12.27 12.26
C VAL A 232 -7.95 -13.60 12.61
N SER A 233 -7.96 -13.91 13.90
CA SER A 233 -8.72 -15.02 14.49
C SER A 233 -9.21 -14.60 15.87
N ASN A 234 -10.52 -14.67 16.11
CA ASN A 234 -11.15 -14.29 17.40
C ASN A 234 -10.70 -12.91 17.91
N ASP A 235 -10.85 -11.86 17.08
CA ASP A 235 -10.46 -10.47 17.40
C ASP A 235 -8.96 -10.25 17.72
N ARG A 236 -8.10 -11.19 17.34
CA ARG A 236 -6.64 -11.08 17.45
C ARG A 236 -5.98 -11.12 16.09
N ILE A 237 -4.97 -10.29 15.91
CA ILE A 237 -4.08 -10.38 14.76
C ILE A 237 -3.20 -11.61 14.95
N VAL A 238 -3.25 -12.52 13.97
CA VAL A 238 -2.49 -13.77 13.96
C VAL A 238 -1.45 -13.81 12.85
N GLY A 239 -1.48 -12.84 11.92
CA GLY A 239 -0.36 -12.57 11.03
C GLY A 239 -0.57 -11.36 10.13
N ILE A 240 0.55 -10.86 9.61
CA ILE A 240 0.59 -9.86 8.55
C ILE A 240 1.28 -10.50 7.35
N VAL A 241 0.65 -10.39 6.18
CA VAL A 241 1.11 -11.00 4.92
C VAL A 241 1.38 -9.94 3.87
N ASP A 242 1.99 -10.36 2.76
CA ASP A 242 2.26 -9.51 1.59
C ASP A 242 3.31 -8.40 1.82
N TRP A 243 4.51 -8.83 2.18
CA TRP A 243 5.64 -7.96 2.53
C TRP A 243 6.44 -7.47 1.31
N GLU A 244 5.84 -7.45 0.12
CA GLU A 244 6.53 -7.17 -1.15
C GLU A 244 6.97 -5.71 -1.33
N GLU A 245 6.37 -4.77 -0.58
CA GLU A 245 6.75 -3.35 -0.53
C GLU A 245 7.45 -2.96 0.78
N ALA A 246 7.80 -3.96 1.60
CA ALA A 246 8.41 -3.72 2.88
C ALA A 246 9.89 -3.38 2.76
N GLY A 247 10.39 -2.61 3.72
CA GLY A 247 11.77 -2.12 3.71
C GLY A 247 12.01 -1.03 4.74
N TRP A 248 13.13 -0.34 4.58
CA TRP A 248 13.58 0.75 5.43
C TRP A 248 13.19 2.09 4.81
N PHE A 249 12.25 2.81 5.40
CA PHE A 249 11.72 4.05 4.85
C PHE A 249 11.56 5.13 5.94
N PRO A 250 11.41 6.41 5.56
CA PRO A 250 11.06 7.45 6.52
C PRO A 250 9.84 7.06 7.35
N GLU A 251 9.82 7.36 8.64
CA GLU A 251 8.76 6.94 9.59
C GLU A 251 7.34 7.39 9.20
N TYR A 252 7.20 8.42 8.38
CA TYR A 252 5.92 8.85 7.83
C TYR A 252 5.39 7.94 6.70
N TRP A 253 6.24 7.10 6.10
CA TRP A 253 5.93 6.37 4.88
C TRP A 253 4.77 5.40 5.05
N GLU A 254 4.77 4.61 6.12
CA GLU A 254 3.65 3.71 6.44
C GLU A 254 2.34 4.50 6.63
N TYR A 255 2.41 5.68 7.25
CA TYR A 255 1.24 6.52 7.49
C TYR A 255 0.64 7.01 6.16
N VAL A 256 1.45 7.53 5.24
CA VAL A 256 0.93 8.03 3.96
C VAL A 256 0.47 6.88 3.05
N LYS A 257 1.16 5.73 3.08
CA LYS A 257 0.75 4.53 2.34
C LYS A 257 -0.56 3.96 2.87
N PHE A 258 -0.78 3.95 4.18
CA PHE A 258 -2.06 3.55 4.78
C PHE A 258 -3.27 4.29 4.17
N PHE A 259 -3.18 5.61 4.03
CA PHE A 259 -4.25 6.39 3.39
C PHE A 259 -4.32 6.15 1.89
N LEU A 260 -3.18 5.99 1.20
CA LEU A 260 -3.15 5.66 -0.23
C LEU A 260 -3.84 4.31 -0.52
N ARG A 261 -3.71 3.33 0.37
CA ARG A 261 -4.26 1.99 0.21
C ARG A 261 -5.72 1.85 0.61
N THR A 262 -6.30 2.89 1.21
CA THR A 262 -7.69 2.88 1.61
C THR A 262 -8.59 3.14 0.39
N GLY A 263 -9.53 2.23 0.17
CA GLY A 263 -10.65 2.40 -0.77
C GLY A 263 -12.00 2.61 -0.08
N ALA A 264 -13.05 2.78 -0.88
CA ALA A 264 -14.42 2.92 -0.37
C ALA A 264 -14.91 1.64 0.35
N GLU A 265 -14.39 0.49 -0.08
CA GLU A 265 -14.64 -0.84 0.47
C GLU A 265 -14.15 -1.02 1.91
N ASP A 266 -13.17 -0.21 2.35
CA ASP A 266 -12.61 -0.29 3.70
C ASP A 266 -13.48 0.42 4.77
N GLY A 267 -14.57 1.08 4.35
CA GLY A 267 -15.56 1.68 5.24
C GLY A 267 -14.95 2.72 6.20
N ASP A 268 -15.07 2.45 7.51
CA ASP A 268 -14.56 3.33 8.57
C ASP A 268 -13.10 3.05 8.97
N TRP A 269 -12.40 2.13 8.31
CA TRP A 269 -10.99 1.80 8.60
C TRP A 269 -10.06 3.02 8.78
N PRO A 270 -10.10 4.05 7.91
CA PRO A 270 -9.21 5.21 8.04
C PRO A 270 -9.43 6.01 9.32
N SER A 271 -10.65 5.94 9.88
CA SER A 271 -10.98 6.67 11.11
C SER A 271 -10.19 6.17 12.32
N TYR A 272 -9.64 4.95 12.24
CA TYR A 272 -8.80 4.35 13.28
C TYR A 272 -7.31 4.70 13.14
N ALA A 273 -6.90 5.54 12.18
CA ALA A 273 -5.50 5.93 12.01
C ALA A 273 -4.86 6.47 13.30
N TYR A 274 -5.61 7.25 14.09
CA TYR A 274 -5.14 7.76 15.38
C TYR A 274 -5.07 6.73 16.50
N ASP A 275 -5.71 5.57 16.37
CA ASP A 275 -5.51 4.43 17.28
C ASP A 275 -4.36 3.54 16.77
N ILE A 276 -4.19 3.42 15.44
CA ILE A 276 -3.15 2.57 14.81
C ILE A 276 -1.76 3.21 14.91
N PHE A 277 -1.60 4.48 14.53
CA PHE A 277 -0.30 5.12 14.47
C PHE A 277 0.01 5.85 15.78
N PRO A 278 1.25 5.75 16.29
CA PRO A 278 1.66 6.53 17.47
C PRO A 278 1.84 8.02 17.16
N ASP A 279 2.22 8.33 15.91
CA ASP A 279 2.46 9.69 15.42
C ASP A 279 1.64 9.94 14.16
N ALA A 280 1.13 11.16 14.01
CA ALA A 280 0.43 11.60 12.81
C ALA A 280 1.31 12.51 11.96
N TYR A 281 1.28 12.30 10.64
CA TYR A 281 2.14 13.00 9.67
C TYR A 281 1.29 13.80 8.68
N HIS A 282 0.55 14.79 9.18
CA HIS A 282 -0.42 15.55 8.36
C HIS A 282 0.22 16.26 7.18
N ASP A 283 1.35 16.94 7.40
CA ASP A 283 2.02 17.69 6.34
C ASP A 283 2.58 16.75 5.27
N GLN A 284 3.16 15.62 5.67
CA GLN A 284 3.68 14.60 4.75
C GLN A 284 2.54 13.93 3.99
N LEU A 285 1.38 13.70 4.64
CA LEU A 285 0.19 13.18 3.99
C LEU A 285 -0.30 14.11 2.88
N VAL A 286 -0.50 15.39 3.19
CA VAL A 286 -0.96 16.37 2.19
C VAL A 286 0.07 16.55 1.07
N LEU A 287 1.36 16.62 1.41
CA LEU A 287 2.44 16.75 0.43
C LEU A 287 2.51 15.53 -0.49
N TYR A 288 2.45 14.31 0.07
CA TYR A 288 2.51 13.07 -0.69
C TYR A 288 1.33 12.96 -1.66
N PHE A 289 0.10 13.21 -1.20
CA PHE A 289 -1.07 13.20 -2.07
C PHE A 289 -1.03 14.30 -3.13
N SER A 290 -0.48 15.47 -2.80
CA SER A 290 -0.25 16.53 -3.78
C SER A 290 0.74 16.08 -4.86
N ILE A 291 1.82 15.40 -4.48
CA ILE A 291 2.80 14.85 -5.43
C ILE A 291 2.12 13.83 -6.36
N LEU A 292 1.29 12.92 -5.84
CA LEU A 292 0.61 11.90 -6.64
C LEU A 292 -0.22 12.49 -7.78
N GLN A 293 -0.88 13.64 -7.57
CA GLN A 293 -1.65 14.35 -8.61
C GLN A 293 -0.81 14.77 -9.81
N TRP A 294 0.51 14.92 -9.65
CA TRP A 294 1.43 15.33 -10.70
C TRP A 294 2.28 14.17 -11.24
N GLN A 295 2.05 12.94 -10.80
CA GLN A 295 2.75 11.74 -11.31
C GLN A 295 2.03 11.11 -12.50
N SER A 296 0.72 11.32 -12.64
CA SER A 296 -0.06 10.92 -13.80
C SER A 296 -0.24 12.11 -14.76
N PRO A 297 0.14 11.99 -16.05
CA PRO A 297 -0.04 13.06 -17.04
C PRO A 297 -1.51 13.34 -17.38
#